data_AF-A0A1G7XV02-F1
#
_entry.id   AF-A0A1G7XV02-F1
#
_cell.length_a   1.000
_cell.length_b   1.000
_cell.length_c   1.000
_cell.angle_alpha   90.00
_cell.angle_beta   90.00
_cell.angle_gamma   90.00
#
_symmetry.space_group_name_H-M   'P 1'
#
loop_
_entity.id
_entity.type
_entity.pdbx_description
1 polymer ?
#
loop_
_entity_poly.entity_id
_entity_poly.type
_entity_poly.pdbx_seq_one_letter_code
_entity_poly.pdbx_strand_id
1 'polypeptide(L)'
;MGEVSERSLASEKTSILDLSPHKPGSLKKLKQVRPEDFDVKALLAAAREGRLYVDESKKEVSRDILINEIRAYVGRIQTLVTKDFSSSIDELWEQILSTDDFVEFLTPSNKARKCKVFNKYGVMRIIGVLREKGVYEYYNDSKYNALLEQTDKDTPYRKYLGMGFEQRHLLLEIREIVAQYQL
;
A
#
# COMPACT_ATOMS: atom_id res chain seq x y z
N MET A 1 78.17 6.17 27.45
CA MET A 1 77.12 6.46 26.44
C MET A 1 76.62 5.11 25.95
N GLY A 2 75.58 4.50 26.50
CA GLY A 2 74.39 5.01 27.18
C GLY A 2 73.17 4.51 26.40
N GLU A 3 72.99 3.19 26.34
CA GLU A 3 71.83 2.50 25.75
C GLU A 3 70.60 2.70 26.63
N VAL A 4 69.51 3.23 26.06
CA VAL A 4 68.13 3.19 26.58
C VAL A 4 67.21 3.30 25.35
N SER A 5 66.57 2.22 24.91
CA SER A 5 65.25 1.71 25.35
C SER A 5 64.06 2.54 24.82
N GLU A 6 63.18 1.90 24.03
CA GLU A 6 61.84 1.47 24.49
C GLU A 6 60.89 1.17 23.32
N ARG A 7 60.26 -0.02 23.43
CA ARG A 7 58.88 -0.37 23.04
C ARG A 7 58.53 -0.41 21.55
N SER A 8 58.09 -1.58 21.08
CA SER A 8 56.64 -1.84 20.99
C SER A 8 56.26 -3.18 20.33
N LEU A 9 55.37 -3.88 21.04
CA LEU A 9 54.19 -4.60 20.55
C LEU A 9 54.35 -5.93 19.78
N ALA A 10 54.11 -7.01 20.52
CA ALA A 10 53.36 -8.16 20.04
C ALA A 10 51.87 -7.79 19.88
N SER A 11 51.25 -8.19 18.77
CA SER A 11 49.79 -8.39 18.61
C SER A 11 49.59 -9.04 17.22
N GLU A 12 49.34 -10.35 17.16
CA GLU A 12 48.01 -10.95 17.04
C GLU A 12 47.36 -10.81 15.65
N LYS A 13 47.30 -11.97 14.98
CA LYS A 13 46.28 -12.46 14.05
C LYS A 13 45.26 -11.44 13.54
N THR A 14 45.30 -11.20 12.24
CA THR A 14 44.07 -11.00 11.46
C THR A 14 44.19 -11.77 10.17
N SER A 15 43.45 -12.88 10.10
CA SER A 15 43.22 -13.65 8.90
C SER A 15 42.60 -12.73 7.85
N ILE A 16 43.36 -12.38 6.82
CA ILE A 16 42.83 -11.77 5.62
C ILE A 16 41.95 -12.85 4.96
N LEU A 17 40.64 -12.58 4.95
CA LEU A 17 39.66 -13.34 4.20
C LEU A 17 40.14 -13.46 2.74
N ASP A 18 40.45 -14.69 2.37
CA ASP A 18 40.69 -15.14 1.00
C ASP A 18 39.43 -14.85 0.16
N LEU A 19 39.41 -13.68 -0.47
CA LEU A 19 38.46 -13.31 -1.51
C LEU A 19 38.84 -14.01 -2.82
N SER A 20 38.86 -15.34 -2.77
CA SER A 20 38.83 -16.15 -3.98
C SER A 20 37.48 -15.92 -4.68
N PRO A 21 37.45 -15.59 -5.98
CA PRO A 21 36.20 -15.43 -6.71
C PRO A 21 35.48 -16.78 -6.70
N HIS A 22 34.29 -16.81 -6.11
CA HIS A 22 33.38 -17.94 -6.23
C HIS A 22 33.23 -18.27 -7.71
N LYS A 23 33.71 -19.46 -8.10
CA LYS A 23 33.43 -20.06 -9.40
C LYS A 23 31.92 -19.96 -9.63
N PRO A 24 31.45 -19.45 -10.78
CA PRO A 24 30.05 -19.54 -11.13
C PRO A 24 29.73 -21.03 -11.31
N GLY A 25 29.21 -21.64 -10.24
CA GLY A 25 28.53 -22.93 -10.33
C GLY A 25 27.47 -22.77 -11.41
N SER A 26 27.49 -23.66 -12.40
CA SER A 26 26.56 -23.66 -13.52
C SER A 26 25.14 -23.41 -13.01
N LEU A 27 24.57 -22.24 -13.32
CA LEU A 27 23.15 -22.00 -13.16
C LEU A 27 22.47 -23.08 -14.00
N LYS A 28 22.00 -24.16 -13.36
CA LYS A 28 21.14 -25.15 -14.01
C LYS A 28 20.03 -24.32 -14.64
N LYS A 29 19.93 -24.36 -15.97
CA LYS A 29 18.94 -23.60 -16.73
C LYS A 29 17.58 -23.84 -16.07
N LEU A 30 17.00 -22.78 -15.49
CA LEU A 30 15.70 -22.87 -14.83
C LEU A 30 14.71 -23.40 -15.87
N LYS A 31 14.09 -24.54 -15.57
CA LYS A 31 13.06 -25.13 -16.43
C LYS A 31 11.73 -24.48 -16.07
N GLN A 32 11.03 -23.97 -17.08
CA GLN A 32 9.65 -23.52 -16.89
C GLN A 32 8.79 -24.71 -16.46
N VAL A 33 8.07 -24.58 -15.36
CA VAL A 33 7.17 -25.61 -14.81
C VAL A 33 5.76 -25.28 -15.29
N ARG A 34 5.06 -26.28 -15.83
CA ARG A 34 3.63 -26.19 -16.14
C ARG A 34 2.79 -26.58 -14.91
N PRO A 35 1.57 -26.06 -14.75
CA PRO A 35 0.70 -26.45 -13.64
C PRO A 35 0.52 -27.96 -13.49
N GLU A 36 0.48 -28.70 -14.60
CA GLU A 36 0.32 -30.16 -14.60
C GLU A 36 1.54 -30.91 -14.02
N ASP A 37 2.74 -30.34 -14.16
CA ASP A 37 4.02 -30.93 -13.76
C ASP A 37 4.48 -30.44 -12.37
N PHE A 38 3.57 -29.86 -11.59
CA PHE A 38 3.89 -29.13 -10.37
C PHE A 38 4.16 -30.06 -9.19
N ASP A 39 5.44 -30.26 -8.86
CA ASP A 39 5.86 -31.06 -7.70
C ASP A 39 5.88 -30.25 -6.40
N VAL A 40 4.82 -30.42 -5.60
CA VAL A 40 4.65 -29.78 -4.29
C VAL A 40 5.74 -30.18 -3.29
N LYS A 41 6.24 -31.43 -3.32
CA LYS A 41 7.27 -31.89 -2.38
C LYS A 41 8.61 -31.23 -2.67
N ALA A 42 8.98 -31.11 -3.94
CA ALA A 42 10.19 -30.41 -4.36
C ALA A 42 10.13 -28.91 -3.99
N LEU A 43 8.96 -28.28 -4.12
CA LEU A 43 8.75 -26.88 -3.73
C LEU A 43 8.96 -26.67 -2.22
N LEU A 44 8.38 -27.54 -1.39
CA LEU A 44 8.54 -27.47 0.07
C LEU A 44 9.99 -27.69 0.51
N ALA A 45 10.71 -28.61 -0.14
CA ALA A 45 12.14 -28.80 0.10
C ALA A 45 12.94 -27.54 -0.30
N ALA A 46 12.67 -26.96 -1.47
CA ALA A 46 13.29 -25.72 -1.91
C ALA A 46 13.01 -24.53 -0.96
N ALA A 47 11.80 -24.45 -0.39
CA ALA A 47 11.45 -23.44 0.61
C ALA A 47 12.24 -23.63 1.92
N ARG A 48 12.32 -24.87 2.43
CA ARG A 48 13.11 -25.19 3.64
C ARG A 48 14.60 -24.88 3.48
N GLU A 49 15.11 -25.04 2.26
CA GLU A 49 16.50 -24.75 1.90
C GLU A 49 16.75 -23.27 1.54
N GLY A 50 15.75 -22.40 1.65
CA GLY A 50 15.90 -20.96 1.39
C GLY A 50 16.08 -20.59 -0.09
N ARG A 51 15.70 -21.47 -1.01
CA ARG A 51 15.83 -21.29 -2.47
C ARG A 51 14.55 -20.79 -3.15
N LEU A 52 13.48 -20.61 -2.38
CA LEU A 52 12.20 -20.09 -2.84
C LEU A 52 12.06 -18.63 -2.41
N TYR A 53 11.80 -17.76 -3.38
CA TYR A 53 11.54 -16.34 -3.14
C TYR A 53 10.13 -16.01 -3.63
N VAL A 54 9.35 -15.36 -2.77
CA VAL A 54 8.04 -14.83 -3.15
C VAL A 54 8.24 -13.38 -3.54
N ASP A 55 7.71 -13.01 -4.70
CA ASP A 55 7.62 -11.61 -5.09
C ASP A 55 6.52 -10.95 -4.27
N GLU A 56 6.89 -10.33 -3.14
CA GLU A 56 5.94 -9.64 -2.26
C GLU A 56 5.19 -8.51 -2.98
N SER A 57 5.71 -8.00 -4.10
CA SER A 57 5.02 -7.00 -4.91
C SER A 57 3.80 -7.54 -5.67
N LYS A 58 3.64 -8.87 -5.73
CA LYS A 58 2.52 -9.57 -6.36
C LYS A 58 1.56 -10.21 -5.36
N LYS A 59 1.72 -9.91 -4.07
CA LYS A 59 0.79 -10.40 -3.05
C LYS A 59 -0.57 -9.76 -3.28
N GLU A 60 -1.55 -10.55 -3.69
CA GLU A 60 -2.94 -10.12 -3.75
C GLU A 60 -3.41 -9.75 -2.34
N VAL A 61 -3.93 -8.53 -2.21
CA VAL A 61 -4.56 -8.07 -0.97
C VAL A 61 -5.96 -8.64 -0.94
N SER A 62 -6.33 -9.36 0.12
CA SER A 62 -7.70 -9.86 0.24
C SER A 62 -8.70 -8.70 0.34
N ARG A 63 -9.90 -8.91 -0.18
CA ARG A 63 -10.98 -7.91 -0.14
C ARG A 63 -11.24 -7.40 1.28
N ASP A 64 -11.24 -8.29 2.28
CA ASP A 64 -11.49 -7.91 3.67
C ASP A 64 -10.40 -7.00 4.24
N ILE A 65 -9.13 -7.28 3.92
CA ILE A 65 -8.01 -6.42 4.34
C ILE A 65 -8.11 -5.06 3.66
N LEU A 66 -8.38 -5.05 2.35
CA LEU A 66 -8.59 -3.84 1.56
C LEU A 66 -9.67 -2.95 2.16
N ILE A 67 -10.86 -3.51 2.41
CA ILE A 67 -12.02 -2.78 2.96
C ILE A 67 -11.69 -2.24 4.36
N ASN A 68 -11.13 -3.06 5.26
CA ASN A 68 -10.83 -2.65 6.62
C ASN A 68 -9.81 -1.51 6.67
N GLU A 69 -8.80 -1.53 5.80
CA GLU A 69 -7.78 -0.50 5.72
C GLU A 69 -8.34 0.80 5.13
N ILE A 70 -9.26 0.72 4.17
CA ILE A 70 -9.97 1.90 3.67
C ILE A 70 -10.86 2.49 4.76
N ARG A 71 -11.65 1.67 5.49
CA ARG A 71 -12.47 2.14 6.62
C ARG A 71 -11.62 2.86 7.67
N ALA A 72 -10.49 2.27 8.07
CA ALA A 72 -9.58 2.88 9.03
C ALA A 72 -8.96 4.19 8.50
N TYR A 73 -8.73 4.29 7.20
CA TYR A 73 -8.19 5.49 6.56
C TYR A 73 -9.21 6.62 6.51
N VAL A 74 -10.45 6.36 6.07
CA VAL A 74 -11.51 7.36 5.98
C VAL A 74 -12.05 7.77 7.35
N GLY A 75 -11.98 6.87 8.35
CA GLY A 75 -12.31 7.20 9.74
C GLY A 75 -11.47 8.34 10.34
N ARG A 76 -10.30 8.65 9.75
CA ARG A 76 -9.45 9.79 10.18
C ARG A 76 -10.09 11.15 9.92
N ILE A 77 -11.05 11.23 9.00
CA ILE A 77 -11.80 12.45 8.67
C ILE A 77 -13.23 12.43 9.21
N GLN A 78 -13.55 11.51 10.13
CA GLN A 78 -14.88 11.43 10.74
C GLN A 78 -15.31 12.75 11.38
N THR A 79 -14.36 13.51 11.94
CA THR A 79 -14.61 14.83 12.54
C THR A 79 -15.01 15.91 11.54
N LEU A 80 -14.91 15.64 10.24
CA LEU A 80 -15.31 16.55 9.16
C LEU A 80 -16.68 16.22 8.58
N VAL A 81 -17.36 15.17 9.05
CA VAL A 81 -18.68 14.79 8.54
C VAL A 81 -19.70 15.86 8.94
N THR A 82 -20.55 16.25 8.00
CA THR A 82 -21.62 17.22 8.26
C THR A 82 -22.70 16.61 9.14
N LYS A 83 -23.50 17.44 9.81
CA LYS A 83 -24.55 16.96 10.72
C LYS A 83 -25.55 16.02 10.01
N ASP A 84 -25.92 16.35 8.79
CA ASP A 84 -26.90 15.61 7.98
C ASP A 84 -26.46 14.16 7.69
N PHE A 85 -25.14 13.91 7.64
CA PHE A 85 -24.56 12.59 7.35
C PHE A 85 -23.94 11.91 8.57
N SER A 86 -23.90 12.58 9.72
CA SER A 86 -23.20 12.08 10.92
C SER A 86 -23.68 10.72 11.40
N SER A 87 -24.96 10.39 11.22
CA SER A 87 -25.55 9.10 11.58
C SER A 87 -25.47 8.03 10.49
N SER A 88 -25.18 8.42 9.24
CA SER A 88 -25.25 7.54 8.07
C SER A 88 -23.92 7.36 7.34
N ILE A 89 -22.86 8.08 7.73
CA ILE A 89 -21.57 8.05 7.05
C ILE A 89 -20.94 6.65 7.01
N ASP A 90 -21.08 5.87 8.09
CA ASP A 90 -20.56 4.50 8.14
C ASP A 90 -21.30 3.59 7.15
N GLU A 91 -22.62 3.72 7.06
CA GLU A 91 -23.46 2.98 6.11
C GLU A 91 -23.19 3.41 4.66
N LEU A 92 -22.98 4.70 4.43
CA LEU A 92 -22.62 5.24 3.11
C LEU A 92 -21.29 4.66 2.63
N TRP A 93 -20.27 4.62 3.49
CA TRP A 93 -19.00 3.97 3.15
C TRP A 93 -19.15 2.46 2.98
N GLU A 94 -20.03 1.81 3.75
CA GLU A 94 -20.34 0.40 3.57
C GLU A 94 -20.94 0.12 2.18
N GLN A 95 -21.84 0.98 1.72
CA GLN A 95 -22.44 0.85 0.39
C GLN A 95 -21.40 1.06 -0.72
N ILE A 96 -20.51 2.05 -0.58
CA ILE A 96 -19.40 2.25 -1.52
C ILE A 96 -18.47 1.02 -1.53
N LEU A 97 -18.13 0.46 -0.37
CA LEU A 97 -17.17 -0.65 -0.24
C LEU A 97 -17.79 -2.03 -0.51
N SER A 98 -19.11 -2.15 -0.55
CA SER A 98 -19.82 -3.35 -0.99
C SER A 98 -19.99 -3.42 -2.51
N THR A 99 -19.82 -2.30 -3.22
CA THR A 99 -19.92 -2.21 -4.67
C THR A 99 -18.64 -2.70 -5.34
N ASP A 100 -18.75 -3.69 -6.24
CA ASP A 100 -17.61 -4.34 -6.89
C ASP A 100 -16.76 -3.37 -7.73
N ASP A 101 -17.40 -2.49 -8.50
CA ASP A 101 -16.69 -1.51 -9.34
C ASP A 101 -15.81 -0.56 -8.51
N PHE A 102 -16.27 -0.16 -7.32
CA PHE A 102 -15.46 0.64 -6.39
C PHE A 102 -14.34 -0.17 -5.76
N VAL A 103 -14.57 -1.43 -5.38
CA VAL A 103 -13.52 -2.30 -4.82
C VAL A 103 -12.43 -2.56 -5.86
N GLU A 104 -12.80 -2.82 -7.11
CA GLU A 104 -11.84 -2.96 -8.22
C GLU A 104 -11.03 -1.67 -8.41
N PHE A 105 -11.72 -0.52 -8.46
CA PHE A 105 -11.07 0.80 -8.58
C PHE A 105 -10.12 1.12 -7.42
N LEU A 106 -10.44 0.66 -6.21
CA LEU A 106 -9.66 0.88 -5.00
C LEU A 106 -8.57 -0.16 -4.77
N THR A 107 -8.56 -1.25 -5.53
CA THR A 107 -7.51 -2.25 -5.46
C THR A 107 -6.19 -1.66 -5.97
N PRO A 108 -5.04 -1.91 -5.30
CA PRO A 108 -3.74 -1.45 -5.78
C PRO A 108 -3.44 -2.00 -7.18
N SER A 109 -3.16 -1.10 -8.12
CA SER A 109 -2.64 -1.54 -9.42
C SER A 109 -1.14 -1.80 -9.35
N ASN A 110 -0.65 -2.73 -10.16
CA ASN A 110 0.79 -3.04 -10.32
C ASN A 110 1.65 -1.80 -10.69
N LYS A 111 1.02 -0.72 -11.20
CA LYS A 111 1.70 0.54 -11.54
C LYS A 111 1.86 1.47 -10.33
N ALA A 112 1.04 1.30 -9.28
CA ALA A 112 1.06 2.11 -8.07
C ALA A 112 2.10 1.60 -7.07
N ARG A 113 3.40 1.72 -7.44
CA ARG A 113 4.57 1.27 -6.65
C ARG A 113 4.61 1.70 -5.17
N LYS A 114 3.77 2.66 -4.75
CA LYS A 114 3.74 3.23 -3.38
C LYS A 114 2.52 2.83 -2.56
N CYS A 115 1.49 2.26 -3.17
CA CYS A 115 0.24 1.89 -2.52
C CYS A 115 0.24 0.38 -2.28
N LYS A 116 0.65 -0.04 -1.07
CA LYS A 116 0.82 -1.47 -0.76
C LYS A 116 -0.48 -2.22 -0.47
N VAL A 117 -1.53 -1.50 -0.06
CA VAL A 117 -2.76 -2.13 0.47
C VAL A 117 -4.02 -1.67 -0.28
N PHE A 118 -4.14 -0.36 -0.55
CA PHE A 118 -5.23 0.20 -1.35
C PHE A 118 -4.79 1.42 -2.17
N ASN A 119 -5.55 1.73 -3.22
CA ASN A 119 -5.37 2.88 -4.09
C ASN A 119 -5.81 4.18 -3.39
N LYS A 120 -4.88 4.80 -2.65
CA LYS A 120 -5.10 6.11 -1.98
C LYS A 120 -5.57 7.21 -2.93
N TYR A 121 -5.12 7.20 -4.20
CA TYR A 121 -5.56 8.18 -5.19
C TYR A 121 -7.07 8.06 -5.45
N GLY A 122 -7.57 6.82 -5.53
CA GLY A 122 -8.99 6.54 -5.69
C GLY A 122 -9.81 7.01 -4.49
N VAL A 123 -9.35 6.71 -3.27
CA VAL A 123 -10.04 7.16 -2.04
C VAL A 123 -10.13 8.69 -1.97
N MET A 124 -9.06 9.42 -2.33
CA MET A 124 -9.08 10.88 -2.37
C MET A 124 -10.12 11.42 -3.37
N ARG A 125 -10.28 10.77 -4.53
CA ARG A 125 -11.29 11.18 -5.53
C ARG A 125 -12.71 10.96 -4.99
N ILE A 126 -12.95 9.82 -4.33
CA ILE A 126 -14.22 9.54 -3.63
C ILE A 126 -14.53 10.64 -2.63
N ILE A 127 -13.59 10.95 -1.72
CA ILE A 127 -13.76 11.99 -0.70
C ILE A 127 -14.04 13.35 -1.35
N GLY A 128 -13.37 13.66 -2.46
CA GLY A 128 -13.62 14.86 -3.25
C GLY A 128 -15.08 15.00 -3.67
N VAL A 129 -15.65 13.94 -4.24
CA VAL A 129 -17.07 13.91 -4.65
C VAL A 129 -18.01 13.97 -3.45
N LEU A 130 -17.70 13.25 -2.36
CA LEU A 130 -18.49 13.30 -1.13
C LEU A 130 -18.52 14.72 -0.53
N ARG A 131 -17.39 15.43 -0.56
CA ARG A 131 -17.31 16.84 -0.16
C ARG A 131 -18.16 17.73 -1.06
N GLU A 132 -18.09 17.56 -2.38
CA GLU A 132 -18.95 18.31 -3.33
C GLU A 132 -20.45 18.06 -3.09
N LYS A 133 -20.80 16.90 -2.53
CA LYS A 133 -22.17 16.54 -2.17
C LYS A 133 -22.60 16.92 -0.76
N GLY A 134 -21.74 17.60 0.00
CA GLY A 134 -22.04 18.05 1.36
C GLY A 134 -21.99 16.96 2.42
N VAL A 135 -21.41 15.80 2.12
CA VAL A 135 -21.18 14.72 3.11
C VAL A 135 -20.11 15.14 4.13
N TYR A 136 -19.11 15.88 3.66
CA TYR A 136 -18.07 16.45 4.51
C TYR A 136 -18.03 17.97 4.40
N GLU A 137 -17.69 18.61 5.53
CA GLU A 137 -17.52 20.05 5.67
C GLU A 137 -16.47 20.60 4.69
N TYR A 138 -16.75 21.75 4.10
CA TYR A 138 -15.83 22.37 3.14
C TYR A 138 -14.63 23.00 3.86
N TYR A 139 -13.49 22.31 3.80
CA TYR A 139 -12.17 22.81 4.21
C TYR A 139 -11.18 22.73 3.05
N ASN A 140 -10.06 23.44 3.19
CA ASN A 140 -8.98 23.37 2.20
C ASN A 140 -8.41 21.93 2.09
N ASP A 141 -7.91 21.61 0.90
CA ASP A 141 -7.38 20.28 0.59
C ASP A 141 -6.21 19.88 1.52
N SER A 142 -5.45 20.85 2.02
CA SER A 142 -4.33 20.61 2.94
C SER A 142 -4.80 20.05 4.28
N LYS A 143 -5.94 20.51 4.83
CA LYS A 143 -6.52 19.98 6.07
C LYS A 143 -6.94 18.52 5.92
N TYR A 144 -7.63 18.20 4.81
CA TYR A 144 -8.00 16.82 4.50
C TYR A 144 -6.78 15.93 4.35
N ASN A 145 -5.79 16.38 3.58
CA ASN A 145 -4.53 15.65 3.41
C ASN A 145 -3.83 15.42 4.77
N ALA A 146 -3.78 16.43 5.63
CA ALA A 146 -3.11 16.32 6.92
C ALA A 146 -3.77 15.30 7.85
N LEU A 147 -5.10 15.25 7.88
CA LEU A 147 -5.85 14.26 8.66
C LEU A 147 -5.70 12.84 8.09
N LEU A 148 -5.88 12.69 6.78
CA LEU A 148 -5.82 11.39 6.11
C LEU A 148 -4.42 10.79 6.16
N GLU A 149 -3.39 11.58 5.89
CA GLU A 149 -1.99 11.13 5.85
C GLU A 149 -1.28 11.29 7.19
N GLN A 150 -1.94 11.86 8.20
CA GLN A 150 -1.41 12.08 9.56
C GLN A 150 -0.05 12.79 9.55
N THR A 151 0.05 13.81 8.69
CA THR A 151 1.29 14.57 8.48
C THR A 151 0.99 16.00 8.06
N ASP A 152 1.77 16.96 8.55
CA ASP A 152 1.64 18.38 8.17
C ASP A 152 2.22 18.67 6.77
N LYS A 153 2.80 17.68 6.11
CA LYS A 153 3.37 17.81 4.77
C LYS A 153 2.34 17.45 3.71
N ASP A 154 2.29 18.26 2.66
CA ASP A 154 1.50 17.93 1.48
C ASP A 154 2.01 16.63 0.85
N THR A 155 1.11 15.66 0.70
CA THR A 155 1.41 14.42 0.00
C THR A 155 1.01 14.54 -1.47
N PRO A 156 1.58 13.72 -2.37
CA PRO A 156 1.16 13.70 -3.77
C PRO A 156 -0.30 13.26 -3.98
N TYR A 157 -0.99 12.79 -2.94
CA TYR A 157 -2.39 12.39 -2.97
C TYR A 157 -3.34 13.59 -2.88
N ARG A 158 -2.91 14.72 -2.28
CA ARG A 158 -3.77 15.91 -2.05
C ARG A 158 -4.48 16.39 -3.30
N LYS A 159 -3.78 16.47 -4.43
CA LYS A 159 -4.32 16.99 -5.69
C LYS A 159 -5.55 16.24 -6.20
N TYR A 160 -5.76 14.99 -5.77
CA TYR A 160 -6.84 14.14 -6.25
C TYR A 160 -8.20 14.44 -5.59
N LEU A 161 -8.22 15.22 -4.49
CA LEU A 161 -9.46 15.69 -3.85
C LEU A 161 -10.34 16.56 -4.77
N GLY A 162 -9.76 17.21 -5.78
CA GLY A 162 -10.49 18.06 -6.73
C GLY A 162 -10.58 17.52 -8.15
N MET A 163 -10.12 16.28 -8.40
CA MET A 163 -10.05 15.74 -9.78
C MET A 163 -11.30 14.96 -10.21
N GLY A 164 -12.20 14.64 -9.28
CA GLY A 164 -13.36 13.79 -9.55
C GLY A 164 -12.97 12.41 -10.11
N PHE A 165 -13.88 11.77 -10.83
CA PHE A 165 -13.63 10.50 -11.52
C PHE A 165 -13.42 10.70 -13.01
N GLU A 166 -12.50 9.93 -13.58
CA GLU A 166 -12.38 9.78 -15.03
C GLU A 166 -13.46 8.83 -15.56
N GLN A 167 -13.80 7.80 -14.78
CA GLN A 167 -14.87 6.86 -15.06
C GLN A 167 -16.23 7.50 -14.75
N ARG A 168 -16.99 7.85 -15.79
CA ARG A 168 -18.31 8.47 -15.63
C ARG A 168 -19.30 7.58 -14.87
N HIS A 169 -19.24 6.25 -15.03
CA HIS A 169 -20.14 5.34 -14.32
C HIS A 169 -19.93 5.41 -12.80
N LEU A 170 -18.68 5.33 -12.32
CA LEU A 170 -18.35 5.49 -10.89
C LEU A 170 -18.84 6.83 -10.34
N LEU A 171 -18.72 7.91 -11.12
CA LEU A 171 -19.23 9.22 -10.71
C LEU A 171 -20.75 9.24 -10.56
N LEU A 172 -21.49 8.57 -11.45
CA LEU A 172 -22.94 8.52 -11.35
C LEU A 172 -23.36 7.64 -10.17
N GLU A 173 -22.73 6.50 -10.03
CA GLU A 173 -23.03 5.53 -8.96
C GLU A 173 -22.77 6.11 -7.57
N ILE A 174 -21.64 6.77 -7.32
CA ILE A 174 -21.41 7.42 -6.02
C ILE A 174 -22.45 8.52 -5.74
N ARG A 175 -22.90 9.23 -6.77
CA ARG A 175 -23.92 10.29 -6.61
C ARG A 175 -25.28 9.69 -6.29
N GLU A 176 -25.61 8.54 -6.87
CA GLU A 176 -26.83 7.79 -6.58
C GLU A 176 -26.80 7.22 -5.17
N ILE A 177 -25.66 6.69 -4.72
CA ILE A 177 -25.46 6.25 -3.33
C ILE A 177 -25.71 7.42 -2.37
N VAL A 178 -25.04 8.56 -2.58
CA VAL A 178 -25.21 9.73 -1.69
C VAL A 178 -26.64 10.24 -1.68
N ALA A 179 -27.34 10.24 -2.82
CA ALA A 179 -28.71 10.71 -2.93
C ALA A 179 -29.70 9.89 -2.07
N GLN A 180 -29.40 8.62 -1.77
CA GLN A 180 -30.22 7.78 -0.89
C GLN A 180 -30.23 8.26 0.57
N TYR A 181 -29.23 9.05 0.96
CA TYR A 181 -29.05 9.57 2.31
C TYR A 181 -29.41 11.06 2.44
N GLN A 182 -29.77 11.71 1.34
CA GLN A 182 -30.24 13.10 1.32
C GLN A 182 -31.78 13.10 1.45
N LEU A 183 -32.28 13.23 2.67
CA LEU A 183 -33.70 13.37 2.98
C LEU A 183 -34.14 14.84 2.95
#